data_AF-A0A6J8B0F3-F1
#
_entry.id   AF-A0A6J8B0F3-F1
#
_cell.length_a   1.000
_cell.length_b   1.000
_cell.length_c   1.000
_cell.angle_alpha   90.00
_cell.angle_beta   90.00
_cell.angle_gamma   90.00
#
_symmetry.space_group_name_H-M   'P 1'
#
loop_
_entity.id
_entity.type
_entity.pdbx_description
1 polymer ?
#
loop_
_entity_poly.entity_id
_entity_poly.type
_entity_poly.pdbx_seq_one_letter_code
_entity_poly.pdbx_strand_id
1 'polypeptide(L)'
;MLGTVCTVGFYGFMRCGEFTVLKANQFDPSVNLCIGDIVFHKEMIVLKLKQSKTDPFRKGINIQLHKVQNQICPYKVLVNYCKVRESLKPSLPSDPLFISQNFESLERMYFINCIKQVLSLCGFNPDHYNGHSLRIGAATSAGKARIEDHLVKVLGRWSSDSYCRYIRVSSSSIKYAQDSLGKY
;
A
#
# COMPACT_ATOMS: atom_id res chain seq x y z
N MET A 1 -2.03 -12.61 -6.97
CA MET A 1 -0.90 -11.68 -6.71
C MET A 1 -1.30 -10.21 -6.87
N LEU A 2 -1.68 -9.72 -8.06
CA LEU A 2 -1.93 -8.28 -8.30
C LEU A 2 -2.92 -7.64 -7.30
N GLY A 3 -4.07 -8.28 -7.05
CA GLY A 3 -5.05 -7.79 -6.07
C GLY A 3 -4.49 -7.69 -4.64
N THR A 4 -3.61 -8.62 -4.24
CA THR A 4 -2.90 -8.56 -2.95
C THR A 4 -1.99 -7.35 -2.88
N VAL A 5 -1.16 -7.14 -3.90
CA VAL A 5 -0.22 -6.01 -3.96
C VAL A 5 -0.98 -4.68 -3.93
N CYS A 6 -2.05 -4.54 -4.72
CA CYS A 6 -2.89 -3.34 -4.72
C CYS A 6 -3.54 -3.11 -3.35
N THR A 7 -4.07 -4.15 -2.72
CA THR A 7 -4.73 -4.05 -1.41
C THR A 7 -3.72 -3.63 -0.34
N VAL A 8 -2.59 -4.32 -0.25
CA VAL A 8 -1.54 -4.03 0.73
C VAL A 8 -0.96 -2.63 0.49
N GLY A 9 -0.66 -2.30 -0.76
CA GLY A 9 -0.14 -0.99 -1.14
C GLY A 9 -1.11 0.16 -0.81
N PHE A 10 -2.41 -0.04 -1.04
CA PHE A 10 -3.44 0.94 -0.72
C PHE A 10 -3.61 1.12 0.80
N TYR A 11 -3.92 0.04 1.53
CA TYR A 11 -4.14 0.11 2.98
C TYR A 11 -2.88 0.51 3.76
N GLY A 12 -1.69 0.15 3.26
CA GLY A 12 -0.41 0.55 3.83
C GLY A 12 0.11 1.91 3.37
N PHE A 13 -0.63 2.64 2.52
CA PHE A 13 -0.22 3.91 1.92
C PHE A 13 1.18 3.85 1.28
N MET A 14 1.52 2.69 0.70
CA MET A 14 2.88 2.37 0.29
C MET A 14 3.25 3.08 -1.00
N ARG A 15 4.51 3.51 -1.10
CA ARG A 15 5.10 3.92 -2.38
C ARG A 15 5.37 2.68 -3.21
N CYS A 16 5.24 2.76 -4.54
CA CYS A 16 5.51 1.61 -5.40
C CYS A 16 6.88 0.96 -5.14
N GLY A 17 7.92 1.78 -4.93
CA GLY A 17 9.27 1.28 -4.63
C GLY A 17 9.44 0.59 -3.27
N GLU A 18 8.46 0.67 -2.36
CA GLU A 18 8.52 -0.02 -1.06
C GLU A 18 8.12 -1.52 -1.18
N PHE A 19 7.49 -1.91 -2.30
CA PHE A 19 7.03 -3.29 -2.54
C PHE A 19 7.37 -3.82 -3.96
N THR A 20 8.13 -3.05 -4.75
CA THR A 20 8.64 -3.45 -6.08
C THR A 20 10.10 -3.12 -6.23
N VAL A 21 10.80 -3.86 -7.09
CA VAL A 21 12.17 -3.57 -7.52
C VAL A 21 12.19 -2.91 -8.90
N LEU A 22 13.29 -2.26 -9.27
CA LEU A 22 13.44 -1.69 -10.62
C LEU A 22 13.62 -2.79 -11.67
N LYS A 23 14.45 -3.80 -11.36
CA LYS A 23 14.63 -5.03 -12.14
C LYS A 23 14.76 -6.22 -11.19
N ALA A 24 14.38 -7.41 -11.62
CA ALA A 24 14.39 -8.61 -10.79
C ALA A 24 15.77 -8.93 -10.19
N ASN A 25 16.83 -8.74 -10.98
CA ASN A 25 18.23 -8.95 -10.60
C ASN A 25 18.80 -7.88 -9.65
N GLN A 26 18.04 -6.84 -9.32
CA GLN A 26 18.42 -5.79 -8.37
C GLN A 26 17.75 -5.98 -6.99
N PHE A 27 17.13 -7.14 -6.76
CA PHE A 27 16.60 -7.48 -5.45
C PHE A 27 17.71 -7.65 -4.43
N ASP A 28 17.62 -6.90 -3.34
CA ASP A 28 18.51 -6.96 -2.19
C ASP A 28 17.67 -7.21 -0.93
N PRO A 29 17.80 -8.36 -0.26
CA PRO A 29 17.02 -8.69 0.93
C PRO A 29 17.35 -7.80 2.15
N SER A 30 18.43 -7.02 2.12
CA SER A 30 18.75 -6.05 3.17
C SER A 30 17.97 -4.72 3.02
N VAL A 31 17.42 -4.46 1.83
CA VAL A 31 16.71 -3.21 1.51
C VAL A 31 15.25 -3.46 1.14
N ASN A 32 14.98 -4.49 0.35
CA ASN A 32 13.67 -4.79 -0.19
C ASN A 32 12.82 -5.59 0.79
N LEU A 33 11.50 -5.55 0.56
CA LEU A 33 10.51 -6.21 1.40
C LEU A 33 10.50 -7.72 1.16
N CYS A 34 10.74 -8.48 2.23
CA CYS A 34 10.87 -9.93 2.21
C CYS A 34 9.75 -10.61 3.00
N ILE A 35 9.67 -11.93 2.89
CA ILE A 35 8.76 -12.77 3.71
C ILE A 35 9.07 -12.63 5.20
N GLY A 36 10.35 -12.59 5.58
CA GLY A 36 10.79 -12.43 6.97
C GLY A 36 10.42 -11.10 7.60
N ASP A 37 9.95 -10.13 6.82
CA ASP A 37 9.50 -8.82 7.32
C ASP A 37 8.02 -8.81 7.74
N ILE A 38 7.33 -9.94 7.61
CA ILE A 38 5.95 -10.11 8.03
C ILE A 38 5.89 -10.69 9.44
N VAL A 39 5.20 -10.00 10.34
CA VAL A 39 4.83 -10.55 11.64
C VAL A 39 3.31 -10.69 11.71
N PHE A 40 2.84 -11.92 11.88
CA PHE A 40 1.42 -12.23 12.00
C PHE A 40 0.98 -12.15 13.47
N HIS A 41 -0.08 -11.38 13.71
CA HIS A 41 -0.82 -11.40 14.97
C HIS A 41 -2.27 -11.85 14.73
N LYS A 42 -3.02 -12.02 15.81
CA LYS A 42 -4.42 -12.48 15.75
C LYS A 42 -5.32 -11.55 14.93
N GLU A 43 -5.18 -10.24 15.12
CA GLU A 43 -6.07 -9.21 14.53
C GLU A 43 -5.36 -8.25 13.57
N MET A 44 -4.07 -8.45 13.31
CA MET A 44 -3.30 -7.59 12.41
C MET A 44 -2.04 -8.29 11.89
N ILE A 45 -1.49 -7.72 10.82
CA ILE A 45 -0.17 -8.05 10.30
C ILE A 45 0.71 -6.81 10.43
N VAL A 46 1.94 -6.97 10.89
CA VAL A 46 2.96 -5.93 10.81
C VAL A 46 3.87 -6.23 9.63
N LEU A 47 4.01 -5.27 8.72
CA LEU A 47 5.02 -5.29 7.67
C LEU A 47 6.14 -4.32 8.04
N LYS A 48 7.37 -4.85 8.19
CA LYS A 48 8.54 -4.04 8.47
C LYS A 48 9.18 -3.56 7.17
N LEU A 49 9.06 -2.27 6.86
CA LEU A 49 9.85 -1.66 5.80
C LEU A 49 11.25 -1.36 6.33
N LYS A 50 12.29 -1.93 5.69
CA LYS A 50 13.69 -1.73 6.08
C LYS A 50 14.22 -0.35 5.74
N GLN A 51 13.67 0.25 4.68
CA GLN A 51 14.01 1.60 4.25
C GLN A 51 12.73 2.37 3.90
N SER A 52 12.72 3.66 4.24
CA SER A 52 11.77 4.60 3.65
C SER A 52 12.51 5.86 3.19
N LYS A 53 11.96 6.56 2.19
CA LYS A 53 12.55 7.81 1.67
C LYS A 53 12.77 8.87 2.76
N THR A 54 12.02 8.80 3.86
CA THR A 54 12.05 9.74 4.99
C THR A 54 12.75 9.18 6.22
N ASP A 55 13.47 8.05 6.08
CA ASP A 55 14.20 7.40 7.17
C ASP A 55 15.72 7.49 6.93
N PRO A 56 16.34 8.65 7.24
CA PRO A 56 17.77 8.86 7.03
C PRO A 56 18.65 7.93 7.89
N PHE A 57 18.09 7.35 8.97
CA PHE A 57 18.79 6.48 9.90
C PHE A 57 18.54 4.98 9.65
N ARG A 58 17.77 4.61 8.61
CA ARG A 58 17.40 3.23 8.27
C ARG A 58 16.86 2.42 9.47
N LYS A 59 16.15 3.07 10.40
CA LYS A 59 15.50 2.37 11.52
C LYS A 59 14.39 1.43 11.04
N GLY A 60 13.89 1.68 9.83
CA GLY A 60 12.74 1.04 9.27
C GLY A 60 11.44 1.58 9.85
N ILE A 61 10.31 1.19 9.26
CA ILE A 61 8.99 1.56 9.74
C ILE A 61 8.04 0.37 9.68
N ASN A 62 7.21 0.24 10.70
CA ASN A 62 6.19 -0.79 10.79
C ASN A 62 4.89 -0.27 10.18
N ILE A 63 4.37 -0.99 9.18
CA ILE A 63 3.03 -0.77 8.63
C ILE A 63 2.10 -1.80 9.28
N GLN A 64 1.03 -1.31 9.89
CA GLN A 64 0.02 -2.15 10.51
C GLN A 64 -1.14 -2.37 9.54
N LEU A 65 -1.43 -3.63 9.23
CA LEU A 65 -2.55 -4.05 8.39
C LEU A 65 -3.56 -4.80 9.26
N HIS A 66 -4.58 -4.09 9.73
CA HIS A 66 -5.61 -4.68 10.59
C HIS A 66 -6.57 -5.57 9.81
N LYS A 67 -7.11 -6.56 10.51
CA LYS A 67 -8.25 -7.33 10.05
C LYS A 67 -9.49 -6.44 10.12
N VAL A 68 -10.14 -6.26 8.97
CA VAL A 68 -11.33 -5.41 8.83
C VAL A 68 -12.51 -6.22 8.29
N GLN A 69 -13.72 -5.79 8.63
CA GLN A 69 -14.96 -6.44 8.21
C GLN A 69 -15.51 -5.88 6.88
N ASN A 70 -14.61 -5.59 5.93
CA ASN A 70 -14.97 -5.09 4.60
C ASN A 70 -14.87 -6.20 3.56
N GLN A 71 -15.46 -5.97 2.38
CA GLN A 71 -15.32 -6.88 1.23
C GLN A 71 -13.85 -7.13 0.87
N ILE A 72 -13.01 -6.09 0.98
CA ILE A 72 -11.57 -6.16 0.80
C ILE A 72 -10.90 -5.97 2.16
N CYS A 73 -10.16 -6.99 2.61
CA CYS A 73 -9.46 -6.97 3.89
C CYS A 73 -7.95 -7.24 3.67
N PRO A 74 -7.04 -6.29 4.00
CA PRO A 74 -5.61 -6.46 3.76
C PRO A 74 -5.03 -7.66 4.53
N TYR A 75 -5.48 -7.89 5.76
CA TYR A 75 -5.11 -9.06 6.55
C TYR A 75 -5.41 -10.38 5.83
N LYS A 76 -6.68 -10.61 5.45
CA LYS A 76 -7.12 -11.88 4.84
C LYS A 76 -6.43 -12.12 3.50
N VAL A 77 -6.32 -11.07 2.69
CA VAL A 77 -5.72 -11.17 1.35
C VAL A 77 -4.22 -11.47 1.43
N LEU A 78 -3.49 -10.89 2.38
CA LEU A 78 -2.07 -11.18 2.57
C LEU A 78 -1.83 -12.56 3.18
N VAL A 79 -2.62 -12.99 4.17
CA VAL A 79 -2.57 -14.37 4.71
C VAL A 79 -2.77 -15.39 3.60
N ASN A 80 -3.82 -15.21 2.79
CA ASN A 80 -4.13 -16.14 1.70
C ASN A 80 -3.01 -16.17 0.65
N TYR A 81 -2.45 -15.01 0.31
CA TYR A 81 -1.34 -14.91 -0.61
C TYR A 81 -0.10 -15.69 -0.11
N CYS A 82 0.29 -15.51 1.16
CA CYS A 82 1.44 -16.23 1.72
C CYS A 82 1.21 -17.74 1.75
N LYS A 83 -0.01 -18.20 2.09
CA LYS A 83 -0.37 -19.63 2.08
C LYS A 83 -0.25 -20.24 0.68
N VAL A 84 -0.84 -19.59 -0.32
CA VAL A 84 -0.78 -20.07 -1.71
C VAL A 84 0.66 -20.07 -2.21
N ARG A 85 1.42 -19.01 -1.95
CA ARG A 85 2.84 -18.93 -2.34
C ARG A 85 3.65 -20.07 -1.73
N GLU A 86 3.52 -20.31 -0.44
CA GLU A 86 4.23 -21.39 0.27
C GLU A 86 3.87 -22.79 -0.29
N SER A 87 2.60 -23.01 -0.65
CA SER A 87 2.17 -24.28 -1.25
C SER A 87 2.71 -24.51 -2.67
N LEU A 88 3.06 -23.44 -3.39
CA LEU A 88 3.60 -23.53 -4.75
C LEU A 88 5.12 -23.70 -4.75
N LYS A 89 5.82 -22.99 -3.85
CA LYS A 89 7.26 -23.06 -3.70
C LYS A 89 7.63 -22.67 -2.26
N PRO A 90 8.36 -23.53 -1.52
CA PRO A 90 8.84 -23.19 -0.19
C PRO A 90 9.63 -21.90 -0.18
N SER A 91 9.38 -21.06 0.82
CA SER A 91 9.94 -19.72 0.90
C SER A 91 11.04 -19.62 1.94
N LEU A 92 12.12 -18.91 1.63
CA LEU A 92 13.08 -18.44 2.62
C LEU A 92 12.69 -17.08 3.18
N PRO A 93 13.07 -16.74 4.42
CA PRO A 93 12.80 -15.42 5.00
C PRO A 93 13.37 -14.26 4.18
N SER A 94 14.46 -14.48 3.45
CA SER A 94 15.10 -13.49 2.57
C SER A 94 14.41 -13.34 1.21
N ASP A 95 13.47 -14.21 0.85
CA ASP A 95 12.82 -14.15 -0.44
C ASP A 95 11.92 -12.91 -0.57
N PRO A 96 11.76 -12.35 -1.79
CA PRO A 96 10.86 -11.23 -2.04
C PRO A 96 9.44 -11.55 -1.60
N LEU A 97 8.80 -10.61 -0.88
CA LEU A 97 7.42 -10.77 -0.45
C LEU A 97 6.48 -10.92 -1.65
N PHE A 98 6.56 -9.99 -2.60
CA PHE A 98 5.76 -10.01 -3.82
C PHE A 98 6.56 -10.55 -4.99
N ILE A 99 6.03 -11.59 -5.62
CA ILE A 99 6.67 -12.28 -6.74
C ILE A 99 5.86 -12.19 -8.02
N SER A 100 6.54 -12.22 -9.16
CA SER A 100 5.94 -12.42 -10.48
C SER A 100 5.44 -13.87 -10.64
N GLN A 101 4.82 -14.18 -11.79
CA GLN A 101 4.42 -15.56 -12.12
C GLN A 101 5.61 -16.51 -12.21
N ASN A 102 6.82 -15.98 -12.47
CA ASN A 102 8.05 -16.75 -12.57
C ASN A 102 8.79 -16.89 -11.23
N PHE A 103 8.14 -16.54 -10.10
CA PHE A 103 8.74 -16.57 -8.76
C PHE A 103 9.93 -15.62 -8.56
N GLU A 104 10.07 -14.61 -9.41
CA GLU A 104 11.06 -13.55 -9.27
C GLU A 104 10.47 -12.35 -8.53
N SER A 105 11.31 -11.46 -8.02
CA SER A 105 10.86 -10.23 -7.35
C SER A 105 10.01 -9.36 -8.29
N LEU A 106 8.94 -8.77 -7.74
CA LEU A 106 7.99 -7.99 -8.53
C LEU A 106 8.63 -6.70 -9.08
N GLU A 107 8.78 -6.63 -10.39
CA GLU A 107 9.28 -5.44 -11.07
C GLU A 107 8.24 -4.31 -11.12
N ARG A 108 8.73 -3.09 -10.92
CA ARG A 108 7.91 -1.87 -10.86
C ARG A 108 7.13 -1.63 -12.15
N MET A 109 7.83 -1.69 -13.29
CA MET A 109 7.19 -1.41 -14.58
C MET A 109 6.18 -2.49 -14.96
N TYR A 110 6.49 -3.75 -14.68
CA TYR A 110 5.53 -4.84 -14.83
C TYR A 110 4.25 -4.58 -14.02
N PHE A 111 4.39 -4.26 -12.73
CA PHE A 111 3.26 -3.94 -11.86
C PHE A 111 2.42 -2.76 -12.37
N ILE A 112 3.07 -1.65 -12.76
CA ILE A 112 2.37 -0.47 -13.28
C ILE A 112 1.62 -0.81 -14.57
N ASN A 113 2.23 -1.58 -15.47
CA ASN A 113 1.60 -2.00 -16.72
C ASN A 113 0.38 -2.90 -16.47
N CYS A 114 0.46 -3.84 -15.53
CA CYS A 114 -0.70 -4.65 -15.13
C CYS A 114 -1.85 -3.78 -14.60
N ILE A 115 -1.56 -2.77 -13.75
CA ILE A 115 -2.59 -1.83 -13.28
C ILE A 115 -3.19 -1.04 -14.44
N LYS A 116 -2.36 -0.49 -15.33
CA LYS A 116 -2.82 0.28 -16.49
C LYS A 116 -3.72 -0.56 -17.41
N GLN A 117 -3.39 -1.83 -17.63
CA GLN A 117 -4.22 -2.75 -18.39
C GLN A 117 -5.59 -2.96 -17.73
N VAL A 118 -5.62 -3.25 -16.43
CA VAL A 118 -6.88 -3.42 -15.69
C VAL A 118 -7.73 -2.14 -15.74
N LEU A 119 -7.11 -0.97 -15.56
CA LEU A 119 -7.81 0.31 -15.62
C LEU A 119 -8.42 0.59 -17.00
N SER A 120 -7.67 0.29 -18.07
CA SER A 120 -8.15 0.40 -19.45
C SER A 120 -9.37 -0.50 -19.70
N LEU A 121 -9.32 -1.76 -19.23
CA LEU A 121 -10.46 -2.69 -19.30
C LEU A 121 -11.68 -2.20 -18.52
N CYS A 122 -11.48 -1.42 -17.46
CA CYS A 122 -12.54 -0.77 -16.71
C CYS A 122 -13.00 0.58 -17.30
N GLY A 123 -12.49 1.00 -18.46
CA GLY A 123 -12.87 2.24 -19.13
C GLY A 123 -12.18 3.50 -18.61
N PHE A 124 -11.13 3.37 -17.79
CA PHE A 124 -10.33 4.52 -17.34
C PHE A 124 -9.15 4.78 -18.28
N ASN A 125 -8.79 6.05 -18.46
CA ASN A 125 -7.56 6.40 -19.18
C ASN A 125 -6.32 6.03 -18.34
N PRO A 126 -5.48 5.06 -18.77
CA PRO A 126 -4.32 4.61 -18.01
C PRO A 126 -3.22 5.66 -17.86
N ASP A 127 -3.16 6.69 -18.69
CA ASP A 127 -2.10 7.71 -18.65
C ASP A 127 -2.17 8.63 -17.43
N HIS A 128 -3.34 8.69 -16.78
CA HIS A 128 -3.51 9.39 -15.51
C HIS A 128 -2.94 8.61 -14.31
N TYR A 129 -2.42 7.40 -14.51
CA TYR A 129 -2.00 6.51 -13.43
C TYR A 129 -0.52 6.12 -13.54
N ASN A 130 0.16 6.13 -12.40
CA ASN A 130 1.57 5.78 -12.26
C ASN A 130 1.84 5.14 -10.89
N GLY A 131 3.10 4.89 -10.57
CA GLY A 131 3.50 4.24 -9.30
C GLY A 131 3.08 5.00 -8.02
N HIS A 132 2.72 6.28 -8.10
CA HIS A 132 2.20 7.02 -6.95
C HIS A 132 0.68 6.90 -6.78
N SER A 133 -0.06 6.44 -7.79
CA SER A 133 -1.51 6.49 -7.82
C SER A 133 -2.17 5.72 -6.67
N LEU A 134 -1.61 4.59 -6.23
CA LEU A 134 -2.15 3.87 -5.06
C LEU A 134 -2.07 4.69 -3.78
N ARG A 135 -0.91 5.29 -3.52
CA ARG A 135 -0.69 6.11 -2.33
C ARG A 135 -1.52 7.40 -2.34
N ILE A 136 -1.64 8.03 -3.52
CA ILE A 136 -2.51 9.20 -3.72
C ILE A 136 -3.96 8.79 -3.48
N GLY A 137 -4.41 7.71 -4.11
CA GLY A 137 -5.76 7.18 -3.98
C GLY A 137 -6.12 6.82 -2.54
N ALA A 138 -5.18 6.27 -1.76
CA ALA A 138 -5.36 5.99 -0.35
C ALA A 138 -5.61 7.28 0.47
N ALA A 139 -4.79 8.31 0.27
CA ALA A 139 -4.99 9.61 0.93
C ALA A 139 -6.30 10.30 0.51
N THR A 140 -6.60 10.33 -0.79
CA THR A 140 -7.85 10.91 -1.28
C THR A 140 -9.06 10.16 -0.71
N SER A 141 -9.00 8.82 -0.62
CA SER A 141 -10.07 8.01 -0.05
C SER A 141 -10.23 8.24 1.46
N ALA A 142 -9.12 8.39 2.19
CA ALA A 142 -9.15 8.73 3.61
C ALA A 142 -9.80 10.10 3.87
N GLY A 143 -9.47 11.11 3.06
CA GLY A 143 -10.12 12.42 3.12
C GLY A 143 -11.63 12.34 2.82
N LYS A 144 -12.03 11.55 1.82
CA LYS A 144 -13.46 11.31 1.54
C LYS A 144 -14.18 10.59 2.68
N ALA A 145 -13.48 9.67 3.35
CA ALA A 145 -13.98 8.96 4.52
C ALA A 145 -13.93 9.82 5.80
N ARG A 146 -13.48 11.08 5.71
CA ARG A 146 -13.35 12.03 6.84
C ARG A 146 -12.47 11.51 7.96
N ILE A 147 -11.45 10.72 7.60
CA ILE A 147 -10.41 10.33 8.53
C ILE A 147 -9.63 11.60 8.90
N GLU A 148 -9.37 11.76 10.20
CA GLU A 148 -8.67 12.93 10.72
C GLU A 148 -7.27 13.06 10.09
N ASP A 149 -6.91 14.31 9.80
CA ASP A 149 -5.67 14.70 9.12
C ASP A 149 -4.41 14.10 9.78
N HIS A 150 -4.38 14.07 11.12
CA HIS A 150 -3.25 13.48 11.85
C HIS A 150 -3.12 11.97 11.61
N LEU A 151 -4.23 11.24 11.48
CA LEU A 151 -4.22 9.81 11.14
C LEU A 151 -3.79 9.59 9.70
N VAL A 152 -4.25 10.42 8.75
CA VAL A 152 -3.80 10.36 7.35
C VAL A 152 -2.29 10.59 7.25
N LYS A 153 -1.78 11.56 8.03
CA LYS A 153 -0.35 11.87 8.13
C LYS A 153 0.46 10.69 8.67
N VAL A 154 -0.04 10.02 9.73
CA VAL A 154 0.57 8.81 10.31
C VAL A 154 0.54 7.64 9.32
N LEU A 155 -0.62 7.30 8.76
CA LEU A 155 -0.79 6.20 7.80
C LEU A 155 0.12 6.38 6.59
N GLY A 156 0.13 7.59 6.04
CA GLY A 156 0.99 7.92 4.92
C GLY A 156 2.45 8.13 5.27
N ARG A 157 2.83 8.31 6.52
CA ARG A 157 4.23 8.63 6.89
C ARG A 157 4.69 9.94 6.22
N TRP A 158 3.85 10.96 6.27
CA TRP A 158 4.19 12.30 5.79
C TRP A 158 4.77 13.13 6.92
N SER A 159 5.97 13.70 6.73
CA SER A 159 6.59 14.62 7.70
C SER A 159 5.96 16.01 7.65
N SER A 160 5.53 16.44 6.46
CA SER A 160 4.86 17.72 6.21
C SER A 160 3.43 17.52 5.71
N ASP A 161 2.69 18.62 5.56
CA ASP A 161 1.29 18.60 5.11
C ASP A 161 1.16 18.46 3.58
N SER A 162 2.15 17.80 2.96
CA SER A 162 2.14 17.49 1.53
C SER A 162 0.93 16.64 1.10
N TYR A 163 0.32 15.91 2.04
CA TYR A 163 -0.87 15.11 1.78
C TYR A 163 -2.12 15.94 1.52
N CYS A 164 -2.18 17.18 2.01
CA CYS A 164 -3.31 18.09 1.79
C CYS A 164 -3.56 18.33 0.29
N ARG A 165 -2.52 18.26 -0.54
CA ARG A 165 -2.64 18.36 -2.02
C ARG A 165 -3.48 17.23 -2.64
N TYR A 166 -3.65 16.11 -1.92
CA TYR A 166 -4.44 14.97 -2.39
C TYR A 166 -5.87 14.95 -1.84
N ILE A 167 -6.18 15.79 -0.85
CA ILE A 167 -7.51 15.92 -0.26
C ILE A 167 -8.22 17.06 -1.00
N ARG A 168 -9.17 16.71 -1.87
CA ARG A 168 -10.00 17.71 -2.55
C ARG A 168 -11.18 18.07 -1.65
N VAL A 169 -11.35 19.37 -1.39
CA VAL A 169 -12.50 19.90 -0.65
C VAL A 169 -13.66 20.09 -1.63
N SER A 170 -14.75 19.33 -1.46
CA SER A 170 -16.00 19.52 -2.20
C SER A 170 -16.98 20.37 -1.38
N SER A 171 -17.97 20.98 -2.05
CA SER A 171 -19.04 21.73 -1.37
C SER A 171 -19.79 20.88 -0.33
N SER A 172 -19.91 19.57 -0.57
CA SER A 172 -20.48 18.63 0.40
C SER A 172 -19.63 18.47 1.68
N SER A 173 -18.30 18.54 1.57
CA SER A 173 -17.41 18.52 2.74
C SER A 173 -17.55 19.81 3.56
N ILE A 174 -17.69 20.96 2.89
CA ILE A 174 -17.92 22.26 3.54
C ILE A 174 -19.26 22.25 4.28
N LYS A 175 -20.34 21.83 3.61
CA LYS A 175 -21.67 21.72 4.24
C LYS A 175 -21.62 20.85 5.49
N TYR A 176 -21.00 19.67 5.41
CA TYR A 176 -20.90 18.80 6.57
C TYR A 176 -20.11 19.41 7.73
N ALA A 177 -19.00 20.11 7.43
CA ALA A 177 -18.24 20.79 8.45
C ALA A 177 -19.11 21.83 9.16
N GLN A 178 -19.86 22.63 8.41
CA GLN A 178 -20.82 23.61 8.95
C GLN A 178 -21.94 22.96 9.77
N ASP A 179 -22.55 21.87 9.27
CA ASP A 179 -23.58 21.10 9.99
C ASP A 179 -23.05 20.52 11.31
N SER A 180 -21.76 20.22 11.40
CA SER A 180 -21.13 19.64 12.58
C SER A 180 -20.82 20.68 13.66
N LEU A 181 -20.66 21.95 13.29
CA LEU A 181 -20.43 23.05 14.24
C LEU A 181 -21.66 23.32 15.13
N GLY A 182 -22.87 23.07 14.64
CA GLY A 182 -24.12 23.30 15.39
C GLY A 182 -24.53 22.15 16.32
N LYS A 183 -23.67 21.14 16.52
CA LYS A 183 -23.96 19.96 17.36
C LYS A 183 -23.38 20.05 18.78
N TYR A 184 -22.76 21.18 19.10
CA TYR A 184 -22.24 21.54 20.41
C TYR A 184 -22.72 22.94 20.76
#